data_AF-A0A533RPM6-F1
#
_entry.id   AF-A0A533RPM6-F1
#
_cell.length_a   1.000
_cell.length_b   1.000
_cell.length_c   1.000
_cell.angle_alpha   90.00
_cell.angle_beta   90.00
_cell.angle_gamma   90.00
#
_symmetry.space_group_name_H-M   'P 1'
#
loop_
_entity.id
_entity.type
_entity.pdbx_description
1 polymer ?
#
loop_
_entity_poly.entity_id
_entity_poly.type
_entity_poly.pdbx_seq_one_letter_code
_entity_poly.pdbx_strand_id
1 'polypeptide(L)'
;MTNFSSLLARADESALQELIGRAALRLVGLLDPTYLTPGNMRSLVLSLRSPASLLQDPGSRSILTDLMTREDAGALLDALGAGDSPDPYAGLRALRVAQGSYAESKLFEFLGVPLPIEPDVAEAHEPIDKVRGDYPLFDYQRSVAARAFALLEKDPRRLLVHMPTGAGKTRTTMHLIARHLTTREPTLVLWLAYSDE
;
A
#
# COMPACT_ATOMS: atom_id res chain seq x y z
N MET A 1 6.13 26.29 -5.83
CA MET A 1 4.88 25.52 -5.69
C MET A 1 5.28 24.12 -5.28
N THR A 2 4.98 23.73 -4.04
CA THR A 2 5.46 22.48 -3.45
C THR A 2 4.58 21.33 -3.93
N ASN A 3 5.13 20.42 -4.72
CA ASN A 3 4.42 19.21 -5.18
C ASN A 3 4.85 17.99 -4.36
N PHE A 4 4.07 16.91 -4.43
CA PHE A 4 4.31 15.68 -3.65
C PHE A 4 5.74 15.12 -3.83
N SER A 5 6.23 15.07 -5.07
CA SER A 5 7.58 14.57 -5.37
C SER A 5 8.68 15.42 -4.72
N SER A 6 8.53 16.75 -4.74
CA SER A 6 9.45 17.68 -4.09
C SER A 6 9.40 17.61 -2.57
N LEU A 7 8.22 17.30 -2.00
CA LEU A 7 8.05 17.07 -0.57
C LEU A 7 8.76 15.77 -0.15
N LEU A 8 8.51 14.67 -0.87
CA LEU A 8 9.13 13.37 -0.58
C LEU A 8 10.65 13.39 -0.78
N ALA A 9 11.17 14.23 -1.68
CA ALA A 9 12.61 14.43 -1.87
C ALA A 9 13.31 14.99 -0.61
N ARG A 10 12.59 15.70 0.26
CA ARG A 10 13.10 16.23 1.55
C ARG A 10 13.12 15.19 2.67
N ALA A 11 12.47 14.04 2.47
CA ALA A 11 12.46 12.98 3.47
C ALA A 11 13.88 12.49 3.76
N ASP A 12 14.22 12.45 5.05
CA ASP A 12 15.40 11.81 5.55
C ASP A 12 15.21 10.29 5.60
N GLU A 13 16.27 9.56 5.96
CA GLU A 13 16.21 8.10 6.02
C GLU A 13 15.13 7.65 7.01
N SER A 14 15.06 8.27 8.20
CA SER A 14 14.08 7.90 9.23
C SER A 14 12.64 8.00 8.74
N ALA A 15 12.26 9.12 8.10
CA ALA A 15 10.93 9.31 7.54
C ALA A 15 10.62 8.26 6.46
N LEU A 16 11.58 7.95 5.59
CA LEU A 16 11.40 6.91 4.56
C LEU A 16 11.23 5.52 5.18
N GLN A 17 11.98 5.18 6.23
CA GLN A 17 11.81 3.90 6.94
C GLN A 17 10.42 3.75 7.55
N GLU A 18 9.87 4.82 8.12
CA GLU A 18 8.52 4.82 8.69
C GLU A 18 7.44 4.73 7.61
N LEU A 19 7.59 5.44 6.49
CA LEU A 19 6.65 5.39 5.37
C LEU A 19 6.59 4.02 4.67
N ILE A 20 7.71 3.27 4.66
CA ILE A 20 7.81 1.90 4.10
C ILE A 20 7.39 0.84 5.13
N GLY A 21 7.73 1.07 6.40
CA GLY A 21 7.62 0.09 7.47
C GLY A 21 8.91 -0.70 7.68
N ARG A 22 9.40 -0.71 8.93
CA ARG A 22 10.69 -1.31 9.32
C ARG A 22 10.82 -2.80 8.95
N ALA A 23 9.74 -3.56 9.02
CA ALA A 23 9.75 -4.99 8.70
C ALA A 23 9.95 -5.23 7.19
N ALA A 24 9.25 -4.48 6.34
CA ALA A 24 9.39 -4.56 4.89
C ALA A 24 10.80 -4.13 4.46
N LEU A 25 11.31 -3.04 5.03
CA LEU A 25 12.65 -2.56 4.71
C LEU A 25 13.74 -3.55 5.15
N ARG A 26 13.60 -4.18 6.33
CA ARG A 26 14.53 -5.23 6.78
C ARG A 26 14.56 -6.40 5.81
N LEU A 27 13.41 -6.84 5.29
CA LEU A 27 13.35 -7.93 4.31
C LEU A 27 14.03 -7.53 3.00
N VAL A 28 13.74 -6.32 2.50
CA VAL A 28 14.36 -5.80 1.28
C VAL A 28 15.88 -5.68 1.43
N GLY A 29 16.36 -5.17 2.57
CA GLY A 29 17.80 -5.08 2.85
C GLY A 29 18.51 -6.43 2.99
N LEU A 30 17.79 -7.49 3.41
CA LEU A 30 18.31 -8.86 3.41
C LEU A 30 18.41 -9.46 2.00
N LEU A 31 17.57 -9.01 1.07
CA LEU A 31 17.60 -9.45 -0.33
C LEU A 31 18.72 -8.73 -1.10
N ASP A 32 18.75 -7.40 -1.00
CA ASP A 32 19.76 -6.58 -1.65
C ASP A 32 19.94 -5.25 -0.86
N PRO A 33 21.12 -5.03 -0.24
CA PRO A 33 21.42 -3.81 0.50
C PRO A 33 21.34 -2.51 -0.31
N THR A 34 21.42 -2.56 -1.64
CA THR A 34 21.39 -1.35 -2.49
C THR A 34 20.05 -0.62 -2.42
N TYR A 35 18.96 -1.31 -2.05
CA TYR A 35 17.65 -0.69 -1.82
C TYR A 35 17.57 0.19 -0.57
N LEU A 36 18.58 0.14 0.32
CA LEU A 36 18.65 0.96 1.53
C LEU A 36 19.20 2.37 1.27
N THR A 37 19.46 2.73 0.01
CA THR A 37 19.83 4.10 -0.33
C THR A 37 18.59 5.02 -0.34
N PRO A 38 18.71 6.30 0.05
CA PRO A 38 17.55 7.21 0.08
C PRO A 38 16.81 7.34 -1.26
N GLY A 39 17.53 7.29 -2.38
CA GLY A 39 16.93 7.30 -3.72
C GLY A 39 16.04 6.08 -3.96
N ASN A 40 16.55 4.88 -3.67
CA ASN A 40 15.82 3.63 -3.86
C ASN A 40 14.66 3.48 -2.87
N MET A 41 14.84 3.95 -1.63
CA MET A 41 13.76 3.98 -0.64
C MET A 41 12.60 4.88 -1.07
N ARG A 42 12.86 6.05 -1.68
CA ARG A 42 11.79 6.89 -2.24
C ARG A 42 11.04 6.19 -3.36
N SER A 43 11.76 5.55 -4.28
CA SER A 43 11.16 4.74 -5.34
C SER A 43 10.32 3.60 -4.77
N LEU A 44 10.79 2.97 -3.69
CA LEU A 44 10.08 1.90 -2.99
C LEU A 44 8.81 2.39 -2.29
N VAL A 45 8.81 3.58 -1.69
CA VAL A 45 7.59 4.20 -1.13
C VAL A 45 6.53 4.33 -2.23
N LEU A 46 6.91 4.87 -3.39
CA LEU A 46 6.01 5.12 -4.52
C LEU A 46 5.55 3.84 -5.23
N SER A 47 6.31 2.76 -5.18
CA SER A 47 5.90 1.47 -5.74
C SER A 47 4.95 0.71 -4.80
N LEU A 48 5.08 0.90 -3.49
CA LEU A 48 4.22 0.25 -2.49
C LEU A 48 2.90 0.96 -2.28
N ARG A 49 2.88 2.29 -2.30
CA ARG A 49 1.67 3.09 -2.07
C ARG A 49 1.59 4.29 -2.99
N SER A 50 0.38 4.57 -3.48
CA SER A 50 0.11 5.78 -4.25
C SER A 50 0.23 7.04 -3.35
N PRO A 51 0.58 8.21 -3.93
CA PRO A 51 0.58 9.48 -3.18
C PRO A 51 -0.74 9.77 -2.47
N ALA A 52 -1.86 9.43 -3.10
CA ALA A 52 -3.19 9.58 -2.51
C ALA A 52 -3.37 8.73 -1.25
N SER A 53 -2.98 7.44 -1.30
CA SER A 53 -3.05 6.54 -0.15
C SER A 53 -2.18 7.03 1.02
N LEU A 54 -1.01 7.59 0.71
CA LEU A 54 -0.10 8.19 1.70
C LEU A 54 -0.69 9.42 2.39
N LEU A 55 -1.47 10.23 1.68
CA LEU A 55 -2.12 11.43 2.24
C LEU A 55 -3.41 11.10 3.01
N GLN A 56 -4.09 10.01 2.66
CA GLN A 56 -5.28 9.55 3.36
C GLN A 56 -4.94 8.90 4.71
N ASP A 57 -3.85 8.12 4.77
CA ASP A 57 -3.36 7.49 5.99
C ASP A 57 -2.88 8.54 7.03
N PRO A 58 -3.48 8.61 8.24
CA PRO A 58 -3.12 9.63 9.24
C PRO A 58 -1.65 9.59 9.68
N GLY A 59 -1.06 8.40 9.81
CA GLY A 59 0.33 8.24 10.24
C GLY A 59 1.30 8.77 9.19
N SER A 60 1.10 8.34 7.95
CA SER A 60 1.89 8.80 6.80
C SER A 60 1.70 10.30 6.55
N ARG A 61 0.47 10.80 6.66
CA ARG A 61 0.17 12.24 6.54
C ARG A 61 0.92 13.06 7.59
N SER A 62 0.98 12.61 8.84
CA SER A 62 1.74 13.33 9.88
C SER A 62 3.22 13.47 9.51
N ILE A 63 3.84 12.40 9.01
CA ILE A 63 5.23 12.43 8.55
C ILE A 63 5.39 13.41 7.38
N LEU A 64 4.49 13.35 6.39
CA LEU A 64 4.53 14.23 5.23
C LEU A 64 4.33 15.71 5.61
N THR A 65 3.46 16.01 6.57
CA THR A 65 3.29 17.36 7.13
C THR A 65 4.58 17.87 7.76
N ASP A 66 5.36 17.01 8.41
CA ASP A 66 6.62 17.40 9.05
C ASP A 66 7.74 17.71 8.05
N LEU A 67 7.61 17.23 6.81
CA LEU A 67 8.51 17.56 5.70
C LEU A 67 8.19 18.91 5.03
N MET A 68 7.05 19.51 5.35
CA MET A 68 6.65 20.81 4.81
C MET A 68 7.50 21.93 5.43
N THR A 69 7.84 22.95 4.64
CA THR A 69 8.38 24.18 5.24
C THR A 69 7.31 24.88 6.04
N ARG A 70 7.70 25.74 6.98
CA ARG A 70 6.74 26.50 7.78
C ARG A 70 5.84 27.40 6.92
N GLU A 71 6.38 27.89 5.81
CA GLU A 71 5.64 28.66 4.80
C GLU A 71 4.61 27.79 4.08
N ASP A 72 5.01 26.60 3.60
CA ASP A 72 4.10 25.64 2.95
C ASP A 72 2.97 25.21 3.91
N ALA A 73 3.32 24.90 5.16
CA ALA A 73 2.38 24.46 6.18
C ALA A 73 1.38 25.58 6.55
N GLY A 74 1.86 26.83 6.69
CA GLY A 74 1.00 27.99 6.91
C GLY A 74 0.05 28.24 5.75
N ALA A 75 0.57 28.24 4.51
CA ALA A 75 -0.23 28.45 3.31
C ALA A 75 -1.33 27.39 3.12
N LEU A 76 -1.02 26.12 3.43
CA LEU A 76 -2.03 25.05 3.40
C LEU A 76 -3.07 25.24 4.50
N LEU A 77 -2.67 25.60 5.71
CA LEU A 77 -3.58 25.82 6.82
C LEU A 77 -4.52 27.02 6.57
N ASP A 78 -4.00 28.08 5.96
CA ASP A 78 -4.78 29.25 5.51
C ASP A 78 -5.79 28.84 4.42
N ALA A 79 -5.36 28.05 3.43
CA ALA A 79 -6.24 27.55 2.38
C ALA A 79 -7.37 26.64 2.90
N LEU A 80 -7.14 26.00 4.06
CA LEU A 80 -8.11 25.17 4.78
C LEU A 80 -9.03 25.97 5.73
N GLY A 81 -8.81 27.30 5.85
CA GLY A 81 -9.64 28.17 6.69
C GLY A 81 -9.34 28.06 8.20
N ALA A 82 -8.16 27.57 8.58
CA ALA A 82 -7.74 27.35 9.97
C ALA A 82 -6.45 28.12 10.34
N GLY A 83 -6.16 29.21 9.63
CA GLY A 83 -4.91 30.00 9.70
C GLY A 83 -4.56 30.63 11.05
N ASP A 84 -5.49 30.66 12.01
CA ASP A 84 -5.27 31.27 13.34
C ASP A 84 -4.45 30.40 14.31
N SER A 85 -3.99 29.21 13.88
CA SER A 85 -3.16 28.36 14.75
C SER A 85 -1.76 28.96 14.95
N PRO A 86 -1.29 29.16 16.19
CA PRO A 86 0.06 29.66 16.46
C PRO A 86 1.17 28.69 15.99
N ASP A 87 0.83 27.40 15.86
CA ASP A 87 1.67 26.38 15.23
C ASP A 87 0.96 25.76 14.02
N PRO A 88 1.41 26.05 12.79
CA PRO A 88 0.82 25.49 11.57
C PRO A 88 0.85 23.95 11.54
N TYR A 89 1.90 23.33 12.08
CA TYR A 89 2.05 21.88 12.05
C TYR A 89 1.05 21.19 12.97
N ALA A 90 0.88 21.70 14.19
CA ALA A 90 -0.14 21.21 15.12
C ALA A 90 -1.55 21.37 14.54
N GLY A 91 -1.84 22.49 13.87
CA GLY A 91 -3.12 22.73 13.20
C GLY A 91 -3.40 21.69 12.10
N LEU A 92 -2.42 21.43 11.23
CA LEU A 92 -2.53 20.43 10.18
C LEU A 92 -2.67 19.00 10.71
N ARG A 93 -1.98 18.64 11.80
CA ARG A 93 -2.09 17.31 12.42
C ARG A 93 -3.44 17.11 13.12
N ALA A 94 -4.05 18.16 13.66
CA ALA A 94 -5.36 18.11 14.30
C ALA A 94 -6.52 18.05 13.30
N LEU A 95 -6.30 18.46 12.05
CA LEU A 95 -7.33 18.46 11.01
C LEU A 95 -7.75 17.03 10.64
N ARG A 96 -9.06 16.81 10.69
CA ARG A 96 -9.67 15.58 10.21
C ARG A 96 -9.85 15.65 8.69
N VAL A 97 -8.96 14.97 7.97
CA VAL A 97 -9.06 14.77 6.52
C VAL A 97 -9.84 13.48 6.28
N ALA A 98 -11.15 13.60 6.02
CA ALA A 98 -11.99 12.47 5.63
C ALA A 98 -12.02 12.32 4.10
N GLN A 99 -12.24 11.11 3.61
CA GLN A 99 -12.43 10.86 2.18
C GLN A 99 -13.63 11.67 1.66
N GLY A 100 -13.46 12.32 0.52
CA GLY A 100 -14.45 13.20 -0.12
C GLY A 100 -14.61 14.57 0.56
N SER A 101 -13.83 14.88 1.61
CA SER A 101 -13.97 16.16 2.32
C SER A 101 -13.29 17.32 1.59
N TYR A 102 -13.75 18.54 1.87
CA TYR A 102 -13.10 19.76 1.37
C TYR A 102 -11.62 19.83 1.75
N ALA A 103 -11.27 19.35 2.96
CA ALA A 103 -9.90 19.31 3.44
C ALA A 103 -9.01 18.35 2.63
N GLU A 104 -9.55 17.21 2.19
CA GLU A 104 -8.84 16.27 1.32
C GLU A 104 -8.58 16.91 -0.04
N SER A 105 -9.62 17.45 -0.67
CA SER A 105 -9.50 18.10 -1.98
C SER A 105 -8.45 19.21 -1.98
N LYS A 106 -8.43 20.05 -0.95
CA LYS A 106 -7.45 21.14 -0.83
C LYS A 106 -6.04 20.64 -0.55
N LEU A 107 -5.87 19.62 0.29
CA LEU A 107 -4.57 18.99 0.52
C LEU A 107 -4.00 18.37 -0.77
N PHE A 108 -4.84 17.68 -1.53
CA PHE A 108 -4.47 17.01 -2.76
C PHE A 108 -4.13 18.03 -3.85
N GLU A 109 -4.96 19.06 -4.00
CA GLU A 109 -4.71 20.19 -4.90
C GLU A 109 -3.38 20.88 -4.57
N PHE A 110 -3.13 21.17 -3.28
CA PHE A 110 -1.89 21.83 -2.83
C PHE A 110 -0.64 21.02 -3.19
N LEU A 111 -0.69 19.69 -3.04
CA LEU A 111 0.43 18.80 -3.35
C LEU A 111 0.47 18.30 -4.80
N GLY A 112 -0.50 18.70 -5.63
CA GLY A 112 -0.61 18.26 -7.02
C GLY A 112 -0.90 16.76 -7.18
N VAL A 113 -1.59 16.16 -6.21
CA VAL A 113 -2.02 14.76 -6.26
C VAL A 113 -3.44 14.70 -6.83
N PRO A 114 -3.69 13.91 -7.89
CA PRO A 114 -5.04 13.76 -8.41
C PRO A 114 -5.95 13.10 -7.36
N LEU A 115 -7.18 13.60 -7.23
CA LEU A 115 -8.19 12.94 -6.41
C LEU A 115 -8.42 11.51 -6.92
N PRO A 116 -8.49 10.51 -6.04
CA PRO A 116 -8.86 9.17 -6.45
C PRO A 116 -10.25 9.22 -7.08
N ILE A 117 -10.38 8.71 -8.29
CA ILE A 117 -11.70 8.46 -8.88
C ILE A 117 -12.33 7.39 -7.98
N GLU A 118 -13.46 7.71 -7.35
CA GLU A 118 -14.20 6.72 -6.56
C GLU A 118 -14.49 5.50 -7.45
N PRO A 119 -14.20 4.27 -7.01
CA PRO A 119 -14.80 3.11 -7.65
C PRO A 119 -16.31 3.25 -7.48
N ASP A 120 -17.00 3.12 -8.61
CA ASP A 120 -18.45 3.23 -8.75
C ASP A 120 -19.18 2.56 -7.58
N VAL A 121 -20.21 3.22 -7.08
CA VAL A 121 -21.02 2.80 -5.95
C VAL A 121 -21.42 1.35 -6.16
N ALA A 122 -20.97 0.45 -5.28
CA ALA A 122 -21.23 -0.98 -5.39
C ALA A 122 -22.74 -1.22 -5.56
N GLU A 123 -23.14 -1.68 -6.75
CA GLU A 123 -24.51 -2.06 -7.03
C GLU A 123 -24.98 -3.07 -5.97
N ALA A 124 -26.15 -2.82 -5.40
CA ALA A 124 -26.76 -3.69 -4.41
C ALA A 124 -27.14 -5.02 -5.09
N HIS A 125 -26.27 -6.03 -4.99
CA HIS A 125 -26.56 -7.38 -5.44
C HIS A 125 -27.64 -8.05 -4.59
N GLU A 126 -28.41 -8.95 -5.21
CA GLU A 126 -29.35 -9.82 -4.51
C GLU A 126 -28.65 -10.66 -3.42
N PRO A 127 -29.33 -10.99 -2.30
CA PRO A 127 -28.70 -11.56 -1.12
C PRO A 127 -28.03 -12.94 -1.31
N ILE A 128 -28.39 -13.69 -2.36
CA ILE A 128 -27.71 -14.95 -2.73
C ILE A 128 -27.75 -15.11 -4.24
N ASP A 129 -26.59 -14.95 -4.88
CA ASP A 129 -26.45 -15.20 -6.30
C ASP A 129 -25.38 -16.28 -6.56
N LYS A 130 -25.68 -17.21 -7.47
CA LYS A 130 -24.74 -18.30 -7.80
C LYS A 130 -23.75 -17.79 -8.85
N VAL A 131 -22.73 -17.07 -8.38
CA VAL A 131 -21.70 -16.52 -9.26
C VAL A 131 -20.77 -17.63 -9.73
N ARG A 132 -20.66 -17.82 -11.03
CA ARG A 132 -19.60 -18.61 -11.64
C ARG A 132 -18.42 -17.68 -11.85
N GLY A 133 -17.33 -17.89 -11.12
CA GLY A 133 -16.12 -17.10 -11.35
C GLY A 133 -15.66 -17.23 -12.81
N ASP A 134 -15.27 -16.12 -13.42
CA ASP A 134 -14.89 -16.07 -14.84
C ASP A 134 -13.70 -16.98 -15.15
N TYR A 135 -12.89 -17.29 -14.13
CA TYR A 135 -11.65 -18.03 -14.30
C TYR A 135 -11.35 -18.99 -13.12
N PRO A 136 -12.13 -20.09 -12.97
CA PRO A 136 -11.95 -21.00 -11.86
C PRO A 136 -10.67 -21.83 -12.01
N LEU A 137 -10.17 -22.35 -10.88
CA LEU A 137 -9.14 -23.38 -10.89
C LEU A 137 -9.67 -24.67 -11.51
N PHE A 138 -8.86 -25.33 -12.34
CA PHE A 138 -9.12 -26.71 -12.76
C PHE A 138 -9.09 -27.67 -11.56
N ASP A 139 -9.74 -28.83 -11.66
CA ASP A 139 -9.83 -29.76 -10.53
C ASP A 139 -8.48 -30.22 -9.98
N TYR A 140 -7.49 -30.43 -10.85
CA TYR A 140 -6.13 -30.76 -10.42
C TYR A 140 -5.48 -29.60 -9.66
N GLN A 141 -5.71 -28.35 -10.07
CA GLN A 141 -5.21 -27.15 -9.39
C GLN A 141 -5.88 -26.98 -8.03
N ARG A 142 -7.19 -27.24 -7.94
CA ARG A 142 -7.94 -27.25 -6.67
C ARG A 142 -7.38 -28.29 -5.70
N SER A 143 -7.09 -29.49 -6.20
CA SER A 143 -6.49 -30.57 -5.41
C SER A 143 -5.09 -30.19 -4.91
N VAL A 144 -4.24 -29.64 -5.78
CA VAL A 144 -2.91 -29.14 -5.41
C VAL A 144 -3.00 -28.03 -4.36
N ALA A 145 -3.89 -27.05 -4.56
CA ALA A 145 -4.07 -25.94 -3.63
C ALA A 145 -4.59 -26.43 -2.25
N ALA A 146 -5.57 -27.33 -2.22
CA ALA A 146 -6.09 -27.89 -0.97
C ALA A 146 -5.01 -28.64 -0.18
N ARG A 147 -4.22 -29.48 -0.87
CA ARG A 147 -3.10 -30.23 -0.26
C ARG A 147 -2.00 -29.31 0.23
N ALA A 148 -1.62 -28.32 -0.58
CA ALA A 148 -0.58 -27.37 -0.23
C ALA A 148 -0.97 -26.55 1.00
N PHE A 149 -2.22 -26.05 1.06
CA PHE A 149 -2.72 -25.31 2.22
C PHE A 149 -2.70 -26.17 3.48
N ALA A 150 -3.17 -27.43 3.40
CA ALA A 150 -3.16 -28.34 4.54
C ALA A 150 -1.75 -28.70 5.04
N LEU A 151 -0.75 -28.74 4.15
CA LEU A 151 0.65 -28.95 4.52
C LEU A 151 1.28 -27.72 5.16
N LEU A 152 0.92 -26.50 4.72
CA LEU A 152 1.39 -25.25 5.33
C LEU A 152 0.89 -25.05 6.77
N GLU A 153 -0.21 -25.68 7.17
CA GLU A 153 -0.68 -25.66 8.57
C GLU A 153 0.14 -26.57 9.49
N LYS A 154 0.88 -27.53 8.93
CA LYS A 154 1.61 -28.54 9.69
C LYS A 154 3.09 -28.22 9.73
N ASP A 155 3.75 -28.48 10.85
CA ASP A 155 5.22 -28.40 10.93
C ASP A 155 5.85 -29.33 9.87
N PRO A 156 6.87 -28.91 9.10
CA PRO A 156 7.70 -27.69 9.24
C PRO A 156 7.20 -26.46 8.45
N ARG A 157 5.93 -26.45 8.02
CA ARG A 157 5.28 -25.38 7.23
C ARG A 157 6.03 -25.03 5.95
N ARG A 158 6.66 -26.03 5.35
CA ARG A 158 7.46 -25.95 4.12
C ARG A 158 6.97 -26.98 3.13
N LEU A 159 6.88 -26.61 1.87
CA LEU A 159 6.48 -27.51 0.80
C LEU A 159 7.12 -27.10 -0.53
N LEU A 160 7.14 -28.04 -1.46
CA LEU A 160 7.49 -27.82 -2.86
C LEU A 160 6.31 -28.26 -3.73
N VAL A 161 5.73 -27.31 -4.47
CA VAL A 161 4.70 -27.62 -5.48
C VAL A 161 5.39 -27.94 -6.79
N HIS A 162 5.37 -29.20 -7.19
CA HIS A 162 5.86 -29.62 -8.51
C HIS A 162 4.69 -29.76 -9.49
N MET A 163 4.69 -28.97 -10.56
CA MET A 163 3.72 -29.06 -11.65
C MET A 163 4.41 -28.81 -13.00
N PRO A 164 3.98 -29.50 -14.08
CA PRO A 164 4.58 -29.31 -15.40
C PRO A 164 4.38 -27.89 -15.93
N THR A 165 5.17 -27.51 -16.94
CA THR A 165 4.99 -26.24 -17.67
C THR A 165 3.60 -26.20 -18.31
N GLY A 166 2.95 -25.03 -18.32
CA GLY A 166 1.58 -24.88 -18.84
C GLY A 166 0.45 -25.32 -17.89
N ALA A 167 0.72 -26.05 -16.80
CA ALA A 167 -0.31 -26.49 -15.86
C ALA A 167 -0.85 -25.39 -14.91
N GLY A 168 -0.46 -24.13 -15.11
CA GLY A 168 -0.91 -23.01 -14.29
C GLY A 168 -0.36 -23.03 -12.85
N LYS A 169 0.97 -23.20 -12.69
CA LYS A 169 1.68 -23.03 -11.41
C LYS A 169 1.35 -21.68 -10.76
N THR A 170 1.59 -20.60 -11.49
CA THR A 170 1.33 -19.23 -11.03
C THR A 170 -0.11 -19.05 -10.57
N ARG A 171 -1.08 -19.54 -11.36
CA ARG A 171 -2.51 -19.49 -10.98
C ARG A 171 -2.80 -20.23 -9.68
N THR A 172 -2.28 -21.44 -9.56
CA THR A 172 -2.48 -22.27 -8.36
C THR A 172 -1.83 -21.63 -7.13
N THR A 173 -0.62 -21.08 -7.27
CA THR A 173 0.07 -20.38 -6.19
C THR A 173 -0.65 -19.08 -5.82
N MET A 174 -1.16 -18.31 -6.79
CA MET A 174 -1.85 -17.07 -6.49
C MET A 174 -3.16 -17.30 -5.73
N HIS A 175 -3.84 -18.42 -6.01
CA HIS A 175 -4.98 -18.86 -5.19
C HIS A 175 -4.58 -19.21 -3.75
N LEU A 176 -3.42 -19.86 -3.55
CA LEU A 176 -2.89 -20.12 -2.20
C LEU A 176 -2.56 -18.83 -1.45
N ILE A 177 -1.98 -17.85 -2.13
CA ILE A 177 -1.62 -16.55 -1.57
C ILE A 177 -2.86 -15.76 -1.18
N ALA A 178 -3.83 -15.64 -2.08
CA ALA A 178 -5.09 -14.96 -1.81
C ALA A 178 -5.79 -15.58 -0.59
N ARG A 179 -5.86 -16.92 -0.52
CA ARG A 179 -6.41 -17.61 0.64
C ARG A 179 -5.60 -17.36 1.92
N HIS A 180 -4.27 -17.30 1.85
CA HIS A 180 -3.44 -17.03 3.01
C HIS A 180 -3.67 -15.61 3.55
N LEU A 181 -3.70 -14.61 2.66
CA LEU A 181 -3.95 -13.21 3.00
C LEU A 181 -5.31 -13.07 3.70
N THR A 182 -6.39 -13.58 3.12
CA THR A 182 -7.75 -13.41 3.68
C THR A 182 -8.03 -14.20 4.97
N THR A 183 -7.21 -15.22 5.29
CA THR A 183 -7.42 -16.07 6.48
C THR A 183 -6.46 -15.78 7.63
N ARG A 184 -5.43 -14.95 7.42
CA ARG A 184 -4.36 -14.75 8.40
C ARG A 184 -3.96 -13.29 8.58
N GLU A 185 -4.90 -12.37 8.41
CA GLU A 185 -4.60 -10.94 8.62
C GLU A 185 -4.26 -10.66 10.11
N PRO A 186 -3.25 -9.81 10.40
CA PRO A 186 -2.32 -9.19 9.45
C PRO A 186 -1.17 -10.14 9.06
N THR A 187 -0.91 -10.29 7.76
CA THR A 187 0.20 -11.10 7.24
C THR A 187 0.83 -10.47 5.99
N LEU A 188 2.08 -10.85 5.71
CA LEU A 188 2.83 -10.42 4.54
C LEU A 188 3.21 -11.65 3.70
N VAL A 189 3.01 -11.58 2.40
CA VAL A 189 3.46 -12.59 1.45
C VAL A 189 4.56 -12.00 0.57
N LEU A 190 5.71 -12.68 0.52
CA LEU A 190 6.83 -12.32 -0.34
C LEU A 190 6.88 -13.27 -1.55
N TRP A 191 6.68 -12.74 -2.76
CA TRP A 191 6.80 -13.48 -4.02
C TRP A 191 8.14 -13.17 -4.68
N LEU A 192 9.00 -14.19 -4.81
CA LEU A 192 10.29 -14.06 -5.47
C LEU A 192 10.20 -14.69 -6.86
N ALA A 193 10.38 -13.86 -7.90
CA ALA A 193 10.45 -14.29 -9.29
C ALA A 193 11.80 -13.91 -9.90
N TYR A 194 12.26 -14.68 -10.88
CA TYR A 194 13.55 -14.46 -11.55
C TYR A 194 13.45 -13.48 -12.74
N SER A 195 12.24 -13.21 -13.26
CA SER A 195 12.01 -12.31 -14.39
C SER A 195 10.65 -11.61 -14.28
N ASP A 196 10.54 -10.41 -14.87
CA ASP A 196 9.33 -9.59 -14.97
C ASP A 196 8.29 -10.12 -16.00
N GLU A 197 8.32 -11.42 -16.32
CA GLU A 197 7.41 -12.03 -17.32
C GLU A 197 5.93 -12.03 -16.87
#